data_AF-A0A6N8A9U9-F1
#
_entry.id   AF-A0A6N8A9U9-F1
#
_cell.length_a   1.000
_cell.length_b   1.000
_cell.length_c   1.000
_cell.angle_alpha   90.00
_cell.angle_beta   90.00
_cell.angle_gamma   90.00
#
_symmetry.space_group_name_H-M   'P 1'
#
loop_
_entity.id
_entity.type
_entity.pdbx_description
1 polymer ?
#
loop_
_entity_poly.entity_id
_entity_poly.type
_entity_poly.pdbx_seq_one_letter_code
_entity_poly.pdbx_strand_id
1 'polypeptide(L)'
;MTVLSACASQPADQAARGEVFDPYENANRGIHKFNLGVDRFLFRPASKGYVKIVPDPMVTSFNHFAENISLPGQAVDYLLQGNPKQMGNALLRFVINMTVGGIGLSDPASELNLPPVDTDFGETLHVWGFGEGAYVELPFYGPSTTRDAVGVVVNLFSNPINFTPTRPADNLGVYAEVVRRMGDRGRFSDTVDSILYESADSYAQARTIYLQNRRFELARDDEDAYLGLYDDPYAETGTDPVRDPYLDPYEDPYAE
;
A
#
# COMPACT_ATOMS: atom_id res chain seq x y z
N MET A 1 -18.15 10.41 -20.79
CA MET A 1 -17.97 10.50 -19.32
C MET A 1 -16.55 10.98 -19.11
N THR A 2 -16.31 12.27 -19.34
CA THR A 2 -14.95 12.78 -19.68
C THR A 2 -14.66 14.17 -19.09
N VAL A 3 -15.42 14.64 -18.09
CA VAL A 3 -15.38 16.07 -17.70
C VAL A 3 -14.89 16.30 -16.25
N LEU A 4 -14.35 15.30 -15.54
CA LEU A 4 -13.84 15.50 -14.17
C LEU A 4 -12.39 15.04 -13.91
N SER A 5 -11.66 14.52 -14.91
CA SER A 5 -10.29 14.01 -14.70
C SER A 5 -9.15 15.01 -14.99
N ALA A 6 -9.48 16.25 -15.41
CA ALA A 6 -8.51 17.13 -16.08
C ALA A 6 -7.63 18.02 -15.16
N CYS A 7 -7.77 17.97 -13.83
CA CYS A 7 -7.06 18.91 -12.95
C CYS A 7 -5.85 18.33 -12.20
N ALA A 8 -5.57 17.03 -12.31
CA ALA A 8 -4.44 16.39 -11.62
C ALA A 8 -3.76 15.26 -12.44
N SER A 9 -4.00 15.20 -13.75
CA SER A 9 -3.37 14.19 -14.59
C SER A 9 -1.92 14.55 -14.84
N GLN A 10 -1.00 13.67 -14.43
CA GLN A 10 0.39 13.71 -14.86
C GLN A 10 0.46 13.77 -16.40
N PRO A 11 1.31 14.63 -16.99
CA PRO A 11 1.52 14.64 -18.44
C PRO A 11 1.90 13.25 -18.94
N ALA A 12 1.30 12.80 -20.04
CA ALA A 12 1.47 11.43 -20.54
C ALA A 12 2.93 11.08 -20.86
N ASP A 13 3.73 12.07 -21.24
CA ASP A 13 5.16 11.93 -21.51
C ASP A 13 5.97 11.74 -20.21
N GLN A 14 5.59 12.42 -19.13
CA GLN A 14 6.21 12.22 -17.80
C GLN A 14 5.81 10.86 -17.22
N ALA A 15 4.56 10.43 -17.43
CA ALA A 15 4.08 9.11 -17.03
C ALA A 15 4.83 8.00 -17.76
N ALA A 16 5.02 8.15 -19.07
CA ALA A 16 5.79 7.21 -19.88
C ALA A 16 7.27 7.12 -19.49
N ARG A 17 7.86 8.21 -18.96
CA ARG A 17 9.25 8.23 -18.47
C ARG A 17 9.40 7.82 -17.00
N GLY A 18 8.30 7.39 -16.35
CA GLY A 18 8.30 7.02 -14.94
C GLY A 18 8.62 8.18 -13.98
N GLU A 19 8.55 9.43 -14.45
CA GLU A 19 8.83 10.61 -13.65
C GLU A 19 7.79 10.75 -12.52
N VAL A 20 8.24 11.24 -11.36
CA VAL A 20 7.36 11.48 -10.21
C VAL A 20 6.65 12.82 -10.37
N PHE A 21 5.31 12.80 -10.47
CA PHE A 21 4.51 14.02 -10.56
C PHE A 21 4.18 14.58 -9.17
N ASP A 22 4.94 15.58 -8.74
CA ASP A 22 4.81 16.24 -7.41
C ASP A 22 4.65 17.77 -7.54
N PRO A 23 3.50 18.26 -8.03
CA PRO A 23 3.25 19.71 -8.17
C PRO A 23 3.14 20.46 -6.82
N TYR A 24 2.97 19.73 -5.72
CA TYR A 24 2.77 20.29 -4.38
C TYR A 24 3.98 20.07 -3.46
N GLU A 25 5.17 19.86 -4.02
CA GLU A 25 6.37 19.45 -3.27
C GLU A 25 6.65 20.32 -2.03
N ASN A 26 6.49 21.64 -2.12
CA ASN A 26 6.72 22.53 -0.98
C ASN A 26 5.74 22.28 0.18
N ALA A 27 4.47 22.08 -0.14
CA ALA A 27 3.44 21.75 0.86
C ALA A 27 3.68 20.35 1.43
N ASN A 28 3.95 19.38 0.54
CA ASN A 28 4.22 18.00 0.91
C ASN A 28 5.44 17.87 1.83
N ARG A 29 6.55 18.57 1.54
CA ARG A 29 7.73 18.65 2.42
C ARG A 29 7.41 19.30 3.78
N GLY A 30 6.49 20.27 3.81
CA GLY A 30 6.01 20.88 5.05
C GLY A 30 5.25 19.88 5.91
N ILE A 31 4.34 19.11 5.31
CA ILE A 31 3.57 18.06 5.98
C ILE A 31 4.49 16.91 6.41
N HIS A 32 5.48 16.54 5.59
CA HIS A 32 6.49 15.54 5.94
C HIS A 32 7.26 15.93 7.19
N LYS A 33 7.68 17.19 7.31
CA LYS A 33 8.33 17.71 8.53
C LYS A 33 7.40 17.63 9.75
N PHE A 34 6.11 17.92 9.56
CA PHE A 34 5.11 17.75 10.60
C PHE A 34 4.99 16.28 11.03
N ASN A 35 4.84 15.35 10.09
CA ASN A 35 4.78 13.91 10.32
C ASN A 35 6.03 13.39 11.05
N LEU A 36 7.22 13.82 10.62
CA LEU A 36 8.49 13.52 11.29
C LEU A 36 8.52 14.05 12.72
N GLY A 37 7.96 15.23 12.99
CA GLY A 37 7.84 15.76 14.34
C GLY A 37 6.94 14.88 15.21
N VAL A 38 5.76 14.52 14.70
CA VAL A 38 4.83 13.61 15.40
C VAL A 38 5.49 12.25 15.66
N ASP A 39 6.17 11.66 14.67
CA ASP A 39 6.88 10.39 14.85
C ASP A 39 7.98 10.52 15.90
N ARG A 40 8.87 11.51 15.76
CA ARG A 40 10.02 11.69 16.65
C ARG A 40 9.63 11.85 18.11
N PHE A 41 8.58 12.62 18.38
CA PHE A 41 8.20 12.99 19.75
C PHE A 41 7.13 12.09 20.37
N LEU A 42 6.27 11.47 19.56
CA LEU A 42 5.14 10.69 20.04
C LEU A 42 5.19 9.24 19.56
N PHE A 43 5.13 9.03 18.25
CA PHE A 43 4.88 7.69 17.71
C PHE A 43 6.08 6.75 17.89
N ARG A 44 7.28 7.16 17.47
CA ARG A 44 8.52 6.39 17.64
C ARG A 44 8.79 5.95 19.08
N PRO A 45 8.83 6.85 20.10
CA PRO A 45 9.09 6.41 21.47
C PRO A 45 7.98 5.50 22.02
N ALA A 46 6.71 5.76 21.67
CA ALA A 46 5.60 4.90 22.06
C ALA A 46 5.73 3.50 21.44
N SER A 47 6.05 3.40 20.15
CA SER A 47 6.25 2.16 19.42
C SER A 47 7.43 1.35 19.96
N LYS A 48 8.59 1.99 20.23
CA LYS A 48 9.74 1.33 20.90
C LYS A 48 9.38 0.83 22.29
N GLY A 49 8.62 1.61 23.06
CA GLY A 49 8.13 1.21 24.38
C GLY A 49 7.18 0.02 24.30
N TYR A 50 6.25 0.04 23.35
CA TYR A 50 5.26 -1.00 23.13
C TYR A 50 5.92 -2.36 22.84
N VAL A 51 6.79 -2.45 21.84
CA VAL A 51 7.47 -3.72 21.50
C VAL A 51 8.50 -4.16 22.55
N LYS A 52 8.96 -3.25 23.41
CA LYS A 52 9.84 -3.58 24.54
C LYS A 52 9.08 -4.22 25.70
N ILE A 53 7.82 -3.84 25.91
CA ILE A 53 6.99 -4.29 27.03
C ILE A 53 6.16 -5.52 26.64
N VAL A 54 5.63 -5.54 25.43
CA VAL A 54 4.73 -6.57 24.93
C VAL A 54 5.56 -7.64 24.20
N PRO A 55 5.46 -8.93 24.59
CA PRO A 55 6.18 -10.00 23.90
C PRO A 55 5.82 -10.09 22.41
N ASP A 56 6.80 -10.42 21.58
CA ASP A 56 6.63 -10.50 20.12
C ASP A 56 5.42 -11.34 19.66
N PRO A 57 5.11 -12.52 20.23
CA PRO A 57 3.92 -13.28 19.84
C PRO A 57 2.61 -12.51 20.06
N MET A 58 2.51 -11.72 21.14
CA MET A 58 1.32 -10.91 21.40
C MET A 58 1.22 -9.75 20.42
N VAL A 59 2.33 -9.09 20.09
CA VAL A 59 2.35 -8.07 19.04
C VAL A 59 1.90 -8.65 17.70
N THR A 60 2.33 -9.89 17.37
CA THR A 60 1.88 -10.58 16.14
C THR A 60 0.39 -10.87 16.19
N SER A 61 -0.14 -11.33 17.32
CA SER A 61 -1.57 -11.54 17.47
C SER A 61 -2.39 -10.27 17.29
N PHE A 62 -1.92 -9.13 17.78
CA PHE A 62 -2.60 -7.85 17.55
C PHE A 62 -2.53 -7.42 16.07
N ASN A 63 -1.44 -7.70 15.38
CA ASN A 63 -1.34 -7.46 13.93
C ASN A 63 -2.36 -8.30 13.16
N HIS A 64 -2.43 -9.61 13.44
CA HIS A 64 -3.44 -10.48 12.83
C HIS A 64 -4.87 -10.01 13.12
N PHE A 65 -5.13 -9.55 14.35
CA PHE A 65 -6.45 -9.03 14.69
C PHE A 65 -6.83 -7.82 13.82
N ALA A 66 -5.92 -6.85 13.69
CA ALA A 66 -6.13 -5.67 12.86
C ALA A 66 -6.32 -6.01 11.38
N GLU A 67 -5.52 -6.94 10.84
CA GLU A 67 -5.67 -7.45 9.47
C GLU A 67 -7.03 -8.12 9.28
N ASN A 68 -7.42 -9.01 10.20
CA ASN A 68 -8.67 -9.76 10.10
C ASN A 68 -9.90 -8.87 10.10
N ILE A 69 -9.97 -7.87 11.00
CA ILE A 69 -11.12 -6.96 11.03
C ILE A 69 -11.19 -6.04 9.81
N SER A 70 -10.10 -5.91 9.03
CA SER A 70 -10.10 -5.18 7.75
C SER A 70 -10.67 -5.99 6.58
N LEU A 71 -10.63 -7.33 6.65
CA LEU A 71 -11.04 -8.23 5.56
C LEU A 71 -12.48 -8.01 5.04
N PRO A 72 -13.49 -7.70 5.87
CA PRO A 72 -14.82 -7.38 5.35
C PRO A 72 -14.85 -6.14 4.45
N GLY A 73 -14.06 -5.11 4.78
CA GLY A 73 -13.91 -3.91 3.94
C GLY A 73 -13.25 -4.26 2.60
N GLN A 74 -12.18 -5.05 2.66
CA GLN A 74 -11.50 -5.56 1.46
C GLN A 74 -12.43 -6.41 0.58
N ALA A 75 -13.32 -7.21 1.17
CA ALA A 75 -14.32 -7.97 0.43
C ALA A 75 -15.29 -7.05 -0.33
N VAL A 76 -15.67 -5.91 0.26
CA VAL A 76 -16.48 -4.89 -0.42
C VAL A 76 -15.68 -4.27 -1.58
N ASP A 77 -14.42 -3.94 -1.38
CA ASP A 77 -13.56 -3.40 -2.44
C ASP A 77 -13.40 -4.39 -3.60
N TYR A 78 -13.12 -5.67 -3.35
CA TYR A 78 -13.09 -6.69 -4.41
C TYR A 78 -14.43 -6.87 -5.11
N LEU A 79 -15.55 -6.74 -4.39
CA LEU A 79 -16.87 -6.73 -5.02
C LEU A 79 -17.03 -5.53 -5.96
N LEU A 80 -16.60 -4.34 -5.54
CA LEU A 80 -16.61 -3.12 -6.37
C LEU A 80 -15.66 -3.20 -7.56
N GLN A 81 -14.58 -3.97 -7.45
CA GLN A 81 -13.64 -4.28 -8.54
C GLN A 81 -14.16 -5.37 -9.48
N GLY A 82 -15.28 -6.02 -9.16
CA GLY A 82 -15.83 -7.12 -9.95
C GLY A 82 -15.03 -8.43 -9.83
N ASN A 83 -14.31 -8.62 -8.72
CA ASN A 83 -13.47 -9.79 -8.46
C ASN A 83 -14.10 -10.72 -7.38
N PRO A 84 -15.11 -11.55 -7.73
CA PRO A 84 -15.81 -12.40 -6.77
C PRO A 84 -14.91 -13.49 -6.16
N LYS A 85 -13.83 -13.88 -6.84
CA LYS A 85 -12.86 -14.87 -6.33
C LYS A 85 -12.13 -14.31 -5.11
N GLN A 86 -11.55 -13.11 -5.23
CA GLN A 86 -10.81 -12.50 -4.13
C GLN A 86 -11.74 -12.02 -3.01
N MET A 87 -12.95 -11.53 -3.34
CA MET A 87 -14.00 -11.30 -2.35
C MET A 87 -14.29 -12.55 -1.51
N GLY A 88 -14.47 -13.71 -2.17
CA GLY A 88 -14.71 -14.99 -1.50
C GLY A 88 -13.55 -15.41 -0.60
N ASN A 89 -12.30 -15.24 -1.07
CA ASN A 89 -11.11 -15.50 -0.27
C ASN A 89 -11.03 -14.61 0.97
N ALA A 90 -11.31 -13.30 0.84
CA ALA A 90 -11.33 -12.37 1.96
C ALA A 90 -12.36 -12.77 3.04
N LEU A 91 -13.58 -13.10 2.62
CA LEU A 91 -14.63 -13.55 3.54
C LEU A 91 -14.30 -14.88 4.20
N LEU A 92 -13.73 -15.83 3.46
CA LEU A 92 -13.36 -17.13 3.99
C LEU A 92 -12.23 -17.02 5.02
N ARG A 93 -11.19 -16.21 4.72
CA ARG A 93 -10.12 -15.88 5.67
C ARG A 93 -10.69 -15.25 6.93
N PHE A 94 -11.59 -14.27 6.80
CA PHE A 94 -12.25 -13.62 7.93
C PHE A 94 -12.98 -14.62 8.82
N VAL A 95 -13.84 -15.47 8.24
CA VAL A 95 -14.61 -16.46 8.99
C VAL A 95 -13.70 -17.45 9.72
N ILE A 96 -12.69 -17.99 9.03
CA ILE A 96 -11.77 -18.97 9.61
C ILE A 96 -10.95 -18.34 10.75
N ASN A 97 -10.38 -17.16 10.53
CA ASN A 97 -9.54 -16.51 11.53
C ASN A 97 -10.36 -16.02 12.73
N MET A 98 -11.60 -15.55 12.53
CA MET A 98 -12.46 -15.16 13.64
C MET A 98 -12.95 -16.36 14.47
N THR A 99 -13.16 -17.53 13.84
CA THR A 99 -13.70 -18.72 14.53
C THR A 99 -12.61 -19.62 15.12
N VAL A 100 -11.67 -20.05 14.29
CA VAL A 100 -10.56 -20.94 14.67
C VAL A 100 -9.40 -20.14 15.24
N GLY A 101 -9.16 -18.94 14.71
CA GLY A 101 -8.03 -18.09 15.11
C GLY A 101 -8.25 -17.26 16.37
N GLY A 102 -9.21 -17.65 17.23
CA GLY A 102 -9.46 -17.00 18.50
C GLY A 102 -9.86 -15.52 18.35
N ILE A 103 -10.91 -15.24 17.58
CA ILE A 103 -11.37 -13.88 17.27
C ILE A 103 -10.34 -13.11 16.43
N GLY A 104 -9.63 -13.79 15.53
CA GLY A 104 -8.69 -13.17 14.61
C GLY A 104 -7.31 -12.84 15.20
N LEU A 105 -6.98 -13.34 16.40
CA LEU A 105 -5.66 -13.18 17.02
C LEU A 105 -4.60 -14.12 16.44
N SER A 106 -5.00 -15.06 15.57
CA SER A 106 -4.10 -15.88 14.76
C SER A 106 -4.64 -16.05 13.33
N ASP A 107 -3.80 -16.61 12.45
CA ASP A 107 -4.08 -16.76 11.01
C ASP A 107 -4.07 -18.23 10.54
N PRO A 108 -4.98 -19.09 11.04
CA PRO A 108 -5.13 -20.46 10.55
C PRO A 108 -5.54 -20.53 9.08
N ALA A 109 -6.14 -19.48 8.52
CA ALA A 109 -6.45 -19.43 7.09
C ALA A 109 -5.20 -19.58 6.21
N SER A 110 -4.08 -18.95 6.60
CA SER A 110 -2.81 -19.13 5.89
C SER A 110 -2.21 -20.52 6.09
N GLU A 111 -2.36 -21.14 7.27
CA GLU A 111 -1.94 -22.54 7.49
C GLU A 111 -2.71 -23.53 6.60
N LEU A 112 -3.94 -23.17 6.21
CA LEU A 112 -4.77 -23.90 5.25
C LEU A 112 -4.46 -23.55 3.79
N ASN A 113 -3.41 -22.75 3.53
CA ASN A 113 -3.01 -22.28 2.19
C ASN A 113 -4.08 -21.46 1.47
N LEU A 114 -4.92 -20.71 2.22
CA LEU A 114 -5.80 -19.73 1.58
C LEU A 114 -4.96 -18.56 1.06
N PRO A 115 -5.13 -18.16 -0.22
CA PRO A 115 -4.37 -17.07 -0.81
C PRO A 115 -4.49 -15.80 0.04
N PRO A 116 -3.39 -15.06 0.28
CA PRO A 116 -3.49 -13.76 0.91
C PRO A 116 -4.31 -12.83 0.01
N VAL A 117 -4.97 -11.89 0.67
CA VAL A 117 -5.73 -10.83 0.02
C VAL A 117 -5.34 -9.52 0.67
N ASP A 118 -5.21 -8.50 -0.16
CA ASP A 118 -4.93 -7.14 0.27
C ASP A 118 -5.46 -6.21 -0.82
N THR A 119 -6.34 -5.29 -0.44
CA THR A 119 -6.90 -4.30 -1.36
C THR A 119 -7.46 -3.11 -0.59
N ASP A 120 -7.62 -2.00 -1.29
CA ASP A 120 -8.22 -0.78 -0.76
C ASP A 120 -9.01 -0.05 -1.85
N PHE A 121 -9.74 0.99 -1.44
CA PHE A 121 -10.54 1.79 -2.36
C PHE A 121 -9.70 2.54 -3.41
N GLY A 122 -8.42 2.83 -3.14
CA GLY A 122 -7.51 3.41 -4.13
C GLY A 122 -7.21 2.44 -5.27
N GLU A 123 -7.03 1.16 -4.97
CA GLU A 123 -6.95 0.08 -5.96
C GLU A 123 -8.29 -0.12 -6.66
N THR A 124 -9.42 -0.02 -5.94
CA THR A 124 -10.74 0.00 -6.58
C THR A 124 -10.79 1.10 -7.66
N LEU A 125 -10.42 2.33 -7.34
CA LEU A 125 -10.35 3.42 -8.32
C LEU A 125 -9.37 3.12 -9.46
N HIS A 126 -8.25 2.45 -9.19
CA HIS A 126 -7.31 2.01 -10.22
C HIS A 126 -7.97 1.09 -11.25
N VAL A 127 -8.68 0.06 -10.80
CA VAL A 127 -9.41 -0.90 -11.64
C VAL A 127 -10.45 -0.20 -12.51
N TRP A 128 -11.06 0.88 -12.00
CA TRP A 128 -12.00 1.73 -12.75
C TRP A 128 -11.32 2.76 -13.68
N GLY A 129 -10.00 2.71 -13.82
CA GLY A 129 -9.23 3.54 -14.76
C GLY A 129 -8.86 4.92 -14.25
N PHE A 130 -8.97 5.18 -12.95
CA PHE A 130 -8.45 6.42 -12.36
C PHE A 130 -6.91 6.33 -12.27
N GLY A 131 -6.23 7.32 -12.87
CA GLY A 131 -4.78 7.43 -12.80
C GLY A 131 -4.28 7.72 -11.39
N GLU A 132 -2.98 7.51 -11.17
CA GLU A 132 -2.27 7.79 -9.92
C GLU A 132 -2.48 9.26 -9.46
N GLY A 133 -2.33 10.18 -10.41
CA GLY A 133 -2.40 11.62 -10.20
C GLY A 133 -1.17 12.16 -9.46
N ALA A 134 -1.33 13.29 -8.75
CA ALA A 134 -0.20 13.92 -8.06
C ALA A 134 0.20 13.15 -6.81
N TYR A 135 1.49 13.13 -6.51
CA TYR A 135 1.99 12.78 -5.19
C TYR A 135 1.51 13.80 -4.16
N VAL A 136 1.03 13.29 -3.02
CA VAL A 136 0.60 14.10 -1.89
C VAL A 136 1.11 13.49 -0.60
N GLU A 137 1.54 14.33 0.33
CA GLU A 137 1.86 13.92 1.69
C GLU A 137 0.66 14.24 2.58
N LEU A 138 0.13 13.24 3.28
CA LEU A 138 -1.03 13.41 4.17
C LEU A 138 -0.58 13.57 5.63
N PRO A 139 -1.19 14.50 6.39
CA PRO A 139 -0.87 14.66 7.81
C PRO A 139 -1.25 13.39 8.58
N PHE A 140 -0.38 12.95 9.49
CA PHE A 140 -0.47 11.71 10.29
C PHE A 140 -0.45 10.39 9.51
N TYR A 141 -0.72 10.40 8.21
CA TYR A 141 -0.81 9.20 7.39
C TYR A 141 0.46 8.94 6.59
N GLY A 142 1.07 9.97 5.99
CA GLY A 142 2.33 9.88 5.25
C GLY A 142 2.18 10.00 3.72
N PRO A 143 3.14 9.42 2.97
CA PRO A 143 3.13 9.39 1.50
C PRO A 143 1.84 8.82 0.91
N SER A 144 1.32 9.48 -0.13
CA SER A 144 0.12 9.05 -0.85
C SER A 144 0.09 9.59 -2.29
N THR A 145 -0.92 9.17 -3.06
CA THR A 145 -1.28 9.75 -4.37
C THR A 145 -2.64 10.43 -4.25
N THR A 146 -2.99 11.35 -5.16
CA THR A 146 -4.34 11.96 -5.12
C THR A 146 -5.45 10.92 -5.19
N ARG A 147 -5.27 9.83 -5.95
CA ARG A 147 -6.23 8.72 -6.02
C ARG A 147 -6.32 7.99 -4.68
N ASP A 148 -5.18 7.61 -4.12
CA ASP A 148 -5.15 6.84 -2.87
C ASP A 148 -5.59 7.69 -1.68
N ALA A 149 -5.35 9.00 -1.69
CA ALA A 149 -5.85 9.95 -0.70
C ALA A 149 -7.39 10.02 -0.70
N VAL A 150 -8.05 9.92 -1.86
CA VAL A 150 -9.50 9.76 -1.93
C VAL A 150 -9.92 8.46 -1.26
N GLY A 151 -9.18 7.36 -1.46
CA GLY A 151 -9.42 6.10 -0.75
C GLY A 151 -9.32 6.22 0.77
N VAL A 152 -8.30 6.94 1.27
CA VAL A 152 -8.15 7.22 2.71
C VAL A 152 -9.34 8.01 3.24
N VAL A 153 -9.78 9.05 2.52
CA VAL A 153 -10.93 9.87 2.91
C VAL A 153 -12.22 9.04 2.88
N VAL A 154 -12.45 8.27 1.81
CA VAL A 154 -13.60 7.38 1.70
C VAL A 154 -13.60 6.40 2.85
N ASN A 155 -12.48 5.75 3.19
CA ASN A 155 -12.42 4.84 4.32
C ASN A 155 -12.74 5.54 5.66
N LEU A 156 -12.26 6.77 5.85
CA LEU A 156 -12.58 7.58 7.04
C LEU A 156 -14.08 7.87 7.19
N PHE A 157 -14.82 8.02 6.08
CA PHE A 157 -16.25 8.35 6.08
C PHE A 157 -17.20 7.16 5.83
N SER A 158 -16.73 6.10 5.17
CA SER A 158 -17.48 4.89 4.82
C SER A 158 -17.46 3.83 5.91
N ASN A 159 -16.52 3.93 6.86
CA ASN A 159 -16.64 3.18 8.09
C ASN A 159 -17.94 3.67 8.78
N PRO A 160 -18.95 2.81 9.04
CA PRO A 160 -20.24 3.21 9.63
C PRO A 160 -20.12 3.53 11.13
N ILE A 161 -18.98 4.09 11.50
CA ILE A 161 -18.51 4.40 12.82
C ILE A 161 -18.02 5.83 12.69
N ASN A 162 -18.92 6.76 12.98
CA ASN A 162 -18.48 8.09 13.40
C ASN A 162 -17.42 7.87 14.48
N PHE A 163 -16.31 8.61 14.46
CA PHE A 163 -15.46 8.75 15.63
C PHE A 163 -16.36 9.29 16.74
N THR A 164 -16.94 8.37 17.52
CA THR A 164 -18.00 8.69 18.44
C THR A 164 -17.34 8.61 19.80
N PRO A 165 -17.06 9.76 20.46
CA PRO A 165 -16.45 9.76 21.78
C PRO A 165 -17.27 8.96 22.80
N THR A 166 -18.55 8.75 22.52
CA THR A 166 -19.51 8.05 23.40
C THR A 166 -19.60 6.54 23.15
N ARG A 167 -18.99 5.99 22.08
CA ARG A 167 -19.00 4.56 21.76
C ARG A 167 -17.61 4.07 21.32
N PRO A 168 -16.68 3.85 22.27
CA PRO A 168 -15.31 3.46 21.96
C PRO A 168 -15.21 2.12 21.22
N ALA A 169 -16.18 1.22 21.39
CA ALA A 169 -16.24 -0.06 20.69
C ALA A 169 -16.40 0.11 19.18
N ASP A 170 -17.02 1.20 18.73
CA ASP A 170 -17.19 1.46 17.31
C ASP A 170 -15.79 1.74 16.71
N ASN A 171 -14.89 2.44 17.40
CA ASN A 171 -13.55 2.79 16.86
C ASN A 171 -12.53 1.64 16.85
N LEU A 172 -12.95 0.39 17.10
CA LEU A 172 -12.05 -0.75 17.28
C LEU A 172 -11.11 -0.98 16.09
N GLY A 173 -11.61 -0.78 14.85
CA GLY A 173 -10.80 -0.87 13.63
C GLY A 173 -9.61 0.10 13.63
N VAL A 174 -9.88 1.36 13.95
CA VAL A 174 -8.86 2.42 14.02
C VAL A 174 -7.84 2.12 15.12
N TYR A 175 -8.30 1.69 16.29
CA TYR A 175 -7.39 1.36 17.39
C TYR A 175 -6.49 0.17 17.07
N ALA A 176 -7.04 -0.89 16.48
CA ALA A 176 -6.27 -2.05 16.07
C ALA A 176 -5.22 -1.67 15.01
N GLU A 177 -5.58 -0.84 14.02
CA GLU A 177 -4.64 -0.36 13.01
C GLU A 177 -3.53 0.52 13.61
N VAL A 178 -3.85 1.40 14.56
CA VAL A 178 -2.82 2.19 15.28
C VAL A 178 -1.87 1.27 16.04
N VAL A 179 -2.40 0.27 16.77
CA VAL A 179 -1.59 -0.70 17.51
C VAL A 179 -0.72 -1.53 16.56
N ARG A 180 -1.26 -1.97 15.43
CA ARG A 180 -0.50 -2.68 14.39
C ARG A 180 0.66 -1.83 13.87
N ARG A 181 0.38 -0.59 13.47
CA ARG A 181 1.41 0.36 13.02
C ARG A 181 2.45 0.66 14.10
N MET A 182 2.05 0.72 15.38
CA MET A 182 3.00 0.85 16.49
C MET A 182 3.90 -0.38 16.63
N GLY A 183 3.34 -1.58 16.48
CA GLY A 183 4.08 -2.84 16.45
C GLY A 183 5.12 -2.85 15.33
N ASP A 184 4.71 -2.53 14.11
CA ASP A 184 5.59 -2.52 12.94
C ASP A 184 6.68 -1.44 13.07
N ARG A 185 6.29 -0.22 13.43
CA ARG A 185 7.22 0.90 13.67
C ARG A 185 8.26 0.57 14.75
N GLY A 186 7.86 -0.18 15.78
CA GLY A 186 8.73 -0.61 16.88
C GLY A 186 9.68 -1.72 16.47
N ARG A 187 9.18 -2.78 15.83
CA ARG A 187 9.98 -3.94 15.36
C ARG A 187 10.98 -3.56 14.29
N PHE A 188 10.57 -2.75 13.32
CA PHE A 188 11.40 -2.32 12.21
C PHE A 188 12.04 -0.95 12.46
N SER A 189 12.25 -0.60 13.74
CA SER A 189 12.63 0.77 14.06
C SER A 189 13.94 1.20 13.43
N ASP A 190 14.94 0.33 13.32
CA ASP A 190 16.24 0.70 12.75
C ASP A 190 16.13 0.95 11.24
N THR A 191 15.36 0.13 10.52
CA THR A 191 15.04 0.33 9.11
C THR A 191 14.26 1.62 8.89
N VAL A 192 13.25 1.89 9.72
CA VAL A 192 12.47 3.12 9.61
C VAL A 192 13.31 4.34 9.98
N ASP A 193 14.16 4.24 11.00
CA ASP A 193 15.02 5.34 11.43
C ASP A 193 16.08 5.67 10.36
N SER A 194 16.63 4.67 9.68
CA SER A 194 17.61 4.89 8.60
C SER A 194 17.00 5.66 7.42
N ILE A 195 15.74 5.36 7.09
CA ILE A 195 14.99 6.07 6.04
C ILE A 195 14.58 7.47 6.49
N LEU A 196 14.03 7.62 7.71
CA LEU A 196 13.42 8.88 8.13
C LEU A 196 14.42 9.91 8.68
N TYR A 197 15.52 9.46 9.28
CA TYR A 197 16.42 10.31 10.07
C TYR A 197 17.88 10.25 9.65
N GLU A 198 18.33 9.17 9.01
CA GLU A 198 19.72 9.00 8.60
C GLU A 198 19.93 9.21 7.09
N SER A 199 18.84 9.37 6.34
CA SER A 199 18.89 9.69 4.92
C SER A 199 19.13 11.18 4.67
N ALA A 200 19.75 11.49 3.53
CA ALA A 200 20.04 12.87 3.13
C ALA A 200 18.76 13.66 2.80
N ASP A 201 17.76 13.00 2.21
CA ASP A 201 16.44 13.56 1.93
C ASP A 201 15.36 12.50 2.19
N SER A 202 14.89 12.43 3.44
CA SER A 202 13.89 11.44 3.84
C SER A 202 12.55 11.62 3.17
N TYR A 203 12.23 12.83 2.69
CA TYR A 203 11.02 13.08 1.92
C TYR A 203 11.11 12.40 0.56
N ALA A 204 12.18 12.69 -0.19
CA ALA A 204 12.37 12.10 -1.52
C ALA A 204 12.45 10.57 -1.43
N GLN A 205 13.13 10.03 -0.41
CA GLN A 205 13.24 8.59 -0.21
C GLN A 205 11.89 7.94 0.12
N ALA A 206 11.12 8.51 1.05
CA ALA A 206 9.80 7.99 1.41
C ALA A 206 8.84 8.02 0.22
N ARG A 207 8.84 9.12 -0.55
CA ARG A 207 8.07 9.27 -1.79
C ARG A 207 8.39 8.17 -2.80
N THR A 208 9.67 7.94 -3.06
CA THR A 208 10.11 6.90 -4.02
C THR A 208 9.71 5.50 -3.57
N ILE A 209 9.96 5.16 -2.29
CA ILE A 209 9.60 3.86 -1.72
C ILE A 209 8.10 3.62 -1.85
N TYR A 210 7.29 4.62 -1.48
CA TYR A 210 5.84 4.53 -1.55
C TYR A 210 5.35 4.32 -2.99
N LEU A 211 5.79 5.15 -3.94
CA LEU A 211 5.34 5.07 -5.33
C LEU A 211 5.75 3.74 -5.99
N GLN A 212 6.97 3.28 -5.74
CA GLN A 212 7.44 1.99 -6.28
C GLN A 212 6.63 0.82 -5.70
N ASN A 213 6.45 0.80 -4.38
CA ASN A 213 5.67 -0.26 -3.73
C ASN A 213 4.22 -0.25 -4.21
N ARG A 214 3.60 0.94 -4.30
CA ARG A 214 2.21 1.06 -4.73
C ARG A 214 2.01 0.65 -6.18
N ARG A 215 2.90 1.03 -7.09
CA ARG A 215 2.83 0.60 -8.50
C ARG A 215 2.99 -0.92 -8.62
N PHE A 216 3.87 -1.52 -7.82
CA PHE A 216 4.03 -2.97 -7.75
C PHE A 216 2.78 -3.68 -7.23
N GLU A 217 2.16 -3.19 -6.15
CA GLU A 217 0.92 -3.75 -5.59
C GLU A 217 -0.19 -3.80 -6.64
N LEU A 218 -0.38 -2.70 -7.37
CA LEU A 218 -1.45 -2.55 -8.37
C LEU A 218 -1.20 -3.39 -9.63
N ALA A 219 0.06 -3.64 -9.97
CA ALA A 219 0.44 -4.47 -11.10
C ALA A 219 0.41 -5.97 -10.79
N ARG A 220 0.25 -6.38 -9.52
CA ARG A 220 0.43 -7.77 -9.08
C ARG A 220 -0.46 -8.79 -9.83
N ASP A 221 -1.68 -8.40 -10.18
CA ASP A 221 -2.67 -9.28 -10.84
C ASP A 221 -2.77 -9.02 -12.37
N ASP A 222 -1.92 -8.15 -12.92
CA ASP A 222 -1.84 -7.80 -14.35
C ASP A 222 -0.41 -8.02 -14.87
N GLU A 223 -0.20 -9.11 -15.61
CA GLU A 223 1.12 -9.53 -16.10
C GLU A 223 1.77 -8.47 -17.01
N ASP A 224 0.98 -7.81 -17.87
CA ASP A 224 1.47 -6.78 -18.78
C ASP A 224 1.89 -5.54 -18.00
N ALA A 225 1.09 -5.12 -17.01
CA ALA A 225 1.43 -4.00 -16.12
C ALA A 225 2.65 -4.32 -15.25
N TYR A 226 2.80 -5.57 -14.80
CA TYR A 226 3.94 -6.01 -14.00
C TYR A 226 5.24 -5.96 -14.79
N LEU A 227 5.23 -6.48 -16.02
CA LEU A 227 6.38 -6.42 -16.93
C LEU A 227 6.75 -4.97 -17.26
N GLY A 228 5.74 -4.12 -17.51
CA GLY A 228 5.93 -2.69 -17.77
C GLY A 228 6.59 -1.90 -16.62
N LEU A 229 6.61 -2.42 -15.38
CA LEU A 229 7.34 -1.80 -14.27
C LEU A 229 8.87 -1.94 -14.42
N TYR A 230 9.33 -2.95 -15.15
CA TYR A 230 10.73 -3.27 -15.38
C TYR A 230 11.21 -2.89 -16.78
N ASP A 231 10.31 -2.37 -17.63
CA ASP A 231 10.68 -1.87 -18.94
C ASP A 231 11.72 -0.76 -18.80
N ASP A 232 12.79 -0.87 -19.58
CA ASP A 232 13.85 0.13 -19.60
C ASP A 232 13.29 1.44 -20.20
N PRO A 233 13.24 2.54 -19.44
CA PRO A 233 12.78 3.83 -19.96
C PRO A 233 13.68 4.40 -21.06
N TYR A 234 14.86 3.81 -21.27
CA TYR A 234 15.79 4.11 -22.35
C TYR A 234 15.77 3.07 -23.48
N ALA A 235 14.88 2.07 -23.44
CA ALA A 235 14.62 1.24 -24.61
C ALA A 235 14.10 2.17 -25.72
N GLU A 236 14.97 2.47 -26.69
CA GLU A 236 14.57 3.20 -27.87
C GLU A 236 13.43 2.43 -28.53
N THR A 237 12.20 2.96 -28.47
CA THR A 237 11.12 2.54 -29.36
C THR A 237 11.43 3.05 -30.76
N GLY A 238 12.46 2.46 -31.36
CA GLY A 238 13.03 2.80 -32.65
C GLY A 238 13.19 1.52 -33.44
N THR A 239 12.50 1.45 -34.56
CA THR A 239 12.58 0.38 -35.56
C THR A 239 14.02 -0.07 -35.87
N ASP A 240 14.44 -1.24 -35.40
CA ASP A 240 15.59 -1.96 -35.95
C ASP A 240 15.39 -3.50 -35.83
N PRO A 241 15.31 -4.27 -36.93
CA PRO A 241 15.03 -5.70 -36.89
C PRO A 241 16.30 -6.52 -36.58
N VAL A 242 16.99 -6.22 -35.48
CA VAL A 242 18.24 -6.91 -35.15
C VAL A 242 18.31 -7.32 -33.68
N ARG A 243 18.08 -8.63 -33.50
CA ARG A 243 18.53 -9.54 -32.44
C ARG A 243 18.20 -9.19 -30.99
N ASP A 244 17.28 -9.98 -30.45
CA ASP A 244 17.20 -10.33 -29.04
C ASP A 244 18.62 -10.60 -28.46
N PRO A 245 19.10 -9.80 -27.49
CA PRO A 245 20.39 -9.99 -26.85
C PRO A 245 20.44 -11.22 -25.93
N TYR A 246 19.32 -11.91 -25.71
CA TYR A 246 19.21 -13.16 -24.97
C TYR A 246 19.16 -14.42 -25.85
N LEU A 247 19.30 -14.27 -27.17
CA LEU A 247 19.58 -15.42 -28.04
C LEU A 247 20.93 -16.04 -27.63
N ASP A 248 20.88 -17.27 -27.11
CA ASP A 248 22.03 -18.06 -26.73
C ASP A 248 23.01 -18.15 -27.93
N PRO A 249 24.24 -17.61 -27.83
CA PRO A 249 25.20 -17.64 -28.93
C PRO A 249 25.66 -19.05 -29.32
N TYR A 250 25.29 -20.07 -28.54
CA TYR A 250 25.64 -21.47 -28.78
C TYR A 250 24.47 -22.34 -29.24
N GLU A 251 23.30 -21.75 -29.51
CA GLU A 251 22.20 -22.49 -30.12
C GLU A 251 22.60 -22.90 -31.55
N ASP A 252 22.92 -24.20 -31.73
CA ASP A 252 23.34 -24.76 -33.02
C ASP A 252 22.15 -24.78 -33.98
N PRO A 253 22.20 -24.03 -35.10
CA PRO A 253 21.11 -23.97 -36.06
C PRO A 253 20.91 -25.29 -36.86
N TYR A 254 21.67 -26.34 -36.56
CA TYR A 254 21.55 -27.68 -37.16
C TYR A 254 21.29 -28.80 -36.15
N ALA A 255 20.90 -28.48 -34.92
CA ALA A 255 20.41 -29.48 -33.98
C ALA A 255 19.01 -29.98 -34.40
N GLU A 256 18.96 -31.06 -35.18
CA GLU A 256 17.76 -31.91 -35.33
C GLU A 256 17.59 -32.86 -34.13
#